data_AF-A0A4Q3BXC8-F1
#
_entry.id   AF-A0A4Q3BXC8-F1
#
_cell.length_a   1.000
_cell.length_b   1.000
_cell.length_c   1.000
_cell.angle_alpha   90.00
_cell.angle_beta   90.00
_cell.angle_gamma   90.00
#
_symmetry.space_group_name_H-M   'P 1'
#
loop_
_entity.id
_entity.type
_entity.pdbx_description
1 polymer ?
#
loop_
_entity_poly.entity_id
_entity_poly.type
_entity_poly.pdbx_seq_one_letter_code
_entity_poly.pdbx_strand_id
1 'polypeptide(L)'
;MASTAAAGGGVPADAKTFLGHPRGLYMLFFAEMWERFSFYGMRAILVFYLTKHFLFDQSPAFAVYGAYMSMVYITPVIGGYLADRYLGARKAVLAGGVFIATGHLLIALFEGPVGAQGIYLHGFYAGLSFIIVGTGFLKANISVLVGHLYSKADVRRDGAFSIFYMGINTGA
;
A
#
# COMPACT_ATOMS: atom_id res chain seq x y z
N MET A 1 39.15 -26.29 -4.33
CA MET A 1 38.16 -25.45 -5.02
C MET A 1 36.96 -25.29 -4.11
N ALA A 2 36.90 -24.20 -3.32
CA ALA A 2 35.82 -23.95 -2.37
C ALA A 2 35.00 -22.74 -2.82
N SER A 3 33.76 -23.02 -3.21
CA SER A 3 32.54 -22.22 -3.11
C SER A 3 32.66 -20.70 -2.98
N THR A 4 32.47 -19.97 -4.08
CA THR A 4 32.08 -18.56 -4.08
C THR A 4 30.55 -18.48 -4.08
N ALA A 5 29.95 -18.58 -2.89
CA ALA A 5 28.56 -18.21 -2.68
C ALA A 5 28.44 -16.68 -2.80
N ALA A 6 28.09 -16.18 -3.99
CA ALA A 6 27.69 -14.80 -4.20
C ALA A 6 26.30 -14.57 -3.55
N ALA A 7 26.27 -14.43 -2.23
CA ALA A 7 25.10 -13.97 -1.49
C ALA A 7 25.02 -12.43 -1.54
N GLY A 8 24.82 -11.88 -2.74
CA GLY A 8 24.66 -10.45 -2.98
C GLY A 8 23.25 -9.97 -2.68
N GLY A 9 22.88 -9.90 -1.40
CA GLY A 9 21.55 -9.44 -0.96
C GLY A 9 21.59 -8.53 0.27
N GLY A 10 22.69 -7.80 0.46
CA GLY A 10 22.83 -6.79 1.51
C GLY A 10 23.22 -5.46 0.90
N VAL A 11 22.70 -4.39 1.47
CA VAL A 11 23.08 -3.02 1.12
C VAL A 11 24.61 -2.88 1.16
N PRO A 12 25.25 -2.28 0.14
CA PRO A 12 26.70 -2.16 0.11
C PRO A 12 27.22 -1.38 1.31
N ALA A 13 28.44 -1.69 1.75
CA ALA A 13 29.03 -1.23 3.01
C ALA A 13 29.11 0.31 3.16
N ASP A 14 28.93 1.04 2.07
CA ASP A 14 28.96 2.50 1.96
C ASP A 14 27.59 3.18 2.07
N ALA A 15 26.49 2.41 2.21
CA ALA A 15 25.18 3.03 2.26
C ALA A 15 25.00 3.88 3.50
N LYS A 16 24.59 5.12 3.26
CA LYS A 16 24.34 6.10 4.31
C LYS A 16 23.29 5.55 5.30
N THR A 17 23.71 5.38 6.54
CA THR A 17 22.85 4.96 7.64
C THR A 17 22.21 6.18 8.31
N PHE A 18 21.12 5.95 9.02
CA PHE A 18 20.47 6.88 9.93
C PHE A 18 19.98 6.06 11.13
N LEU A 19 20.30 6.50 12.36
CA LEU A 19 20.01 5.76 13.61
C LEU A 19 20.35 4.25 13.55
N GLY A 20 21.46 3.88 12.89
CA GLY A 20 21.93 2.49 12.80
C GLY A 20 21.32 1.64 11.68
N HIS A 21 20.34 2.15 10.93
CA HIS A 21 19.68 1.46 9.82
C HIS A 21 19.92 2.14 8.47
N PRO A 22 19.87 1.43 7.33
CA PRO A 22 19.94 2.05 6.00
C PRO A 22 18.82 3.08 5.82
N ARG A 23 19.12 4.23 5.21
CA ARG A 23 18.11 5.29 4.95
C ARG A 23 16.86 4.80 4.20
N GLY A 24 17.01 3.75 3.39
CA GLY A 24 15.89 3.10 2.71
C GLY A 24 14.80 2.61 3.68
N LEU A 25 15.16 2.21 4.91
CA LEU A 25 14.18 1.78 5.91
C LEU A 25 13.20 2.91 6.24
N TYR A 26 13.70 4.12 6.45
CA TYR A 26 12.85 5.28 6.80
C TYR A 26 11.97 5.71 5.64
N MET A 27 12.47 5.61 4.40
CA MET A 27 11.65 5.86 3.22
C MET A 27 10.50 4.84 3.12
N LEU A 28 10.77 3.55 3.34
CA LEU A 28 9.75 2.50 3.35
C LEU A 28 8.79 2.64 4.54
N PHE A 29 9.30 3.03 5.71
CA PHE A 29 8.50 3.34 6.90
C PHE A 29 7.48 4.45 6.59
N PHE A 30 7.93 5.59 6.07
CA PHE A 30 7.02 6.70 5.77
C PHE A 30 6.04 6.34 4.64
N ALA A 31 6.51 5.63 3.61
CA ALA A 31 5.63 5.16 2.54
C ALA A 31 4.51 4.25 3.07
N GLU A 32 4.84 3.29 3.94
CA GLU A 32 3.87 2.42 4.60
C GLU A 32 2.95 3.22 5.52
N MET A 33 3.48 4.08 6.37
CA MET A 33 2.70 4.91 7.29
C MET A 33 1.68 5.77 6.56
N TRP A 34 2.06 6.43 5.46
CA TRP A 34 1.14 7.25 4.67
C TRP A 34 0.11 6.41 3.91
N GLU A 35 0.47 5.24 3.39
CA GLU A 35 -0.50 4.33 2.79
C GLU A 35 -1.56 3.88 3.81
N ARG A 36 -1.11 3.58 5.03
CA ARG A 36 -1.96 3.18 6.15
C ARG A 36 -2.89 4.29 6.59
N PHE A 37 -2.37 5.51 6.74
CA PHE A 37 -3.16 6.71 7.02
C PHE A 37 -4.26 6.92 5.99
N SER A 38 -3.91 6.85 4.70
CA SER A 38 -4.87 7.00 3.61
C SER A 38 -5.93 5.90 3.65
N PHE A 39 -5.53 4.64 3.89
CA PHE A 39 -6.42 3.50 3.92
C PHE A 39 -7.40 3.55 5.10
N TYR A 40 -6.91 3.76 6.32
CA TYR A 40 -7.76 3.79 7.52
C TYR A 40 -8.63 5.04 7.56
N GLY A 41 -8.09 6.20 7.14
CA GLY A 41 -8.86 7.44 7.02
C GLY A 41 -10.02 7.30 6.05
N MET A 42 -9.77 6.82 4.83
CA MET A 42 -10.84 6.59 3.85
C MET A 42 -11.85 5.55 4.37
N ARG A 43 -11.37 4.44 4.92
CA ARG A 43 -12.23 3.37 5.48
C ARG A 43 -13.16 3.88 6.58
N ALA A 44 -12.68 4.78 7.45
CA ALA A 44 -13.45 5.32 8.56
C ALA A 44 -14.66 6.14 8.10
N ILE A 45 -14.54 6.84 6.97
CA ILE A 45 -15.60 7.73 6.45
C ILE A 45 -16.38 7.13 5.28
N LEU A 46 -15.94 6.01 4.69
CA LEU A 46 -16.49 5.45 3.45
C LEU A 46 -18.01 5.22 3.51
N VAL A 47 -18.51 4.57 4.56
CA VAL A 47 -19.95 4.29 4.72
C VAL A 47 -20.73 5.58 4.97
N PHE A 48 -20.16 6.53 5.72
CA PHE A 48 -20.78 7.84 5.89
C PHE A 48 -20.87 8.60 4.57
N TYR A 49 -19.83 8.55 3.75
CA TYR A 49 -19.83 9.17 2.43
C TYR A 49 -20.90 8.56 1.52
N LEU A 50 -20.99 7.23 1.46
CA LEU A 50 -22.04 6.55 0.68
C LEU A 50 -23.46 6.90 1.14
N THR A 51 -23.70 6.93 2.45
CA THR A 51 -25.04 7.16 3.02
C THR A 51 -25.44 8.63 3.09
N LYS A 52 -24.49 9.55 3.29
CA LYS A 52 -24.76 10.99 3.49
C LYS A 52 -24.55 11.81 2.23
N HIS A 53 -23.56 11.46 1.41
CA HIS A 53 -23.29 12.19 0.16
C HIS A 53 -24.02 11.58 -1.02
N PHE A 54 -23.88 10.27 -1.25
CA PHE A 54 -24.57 9.59 -2.36
C PHE A 54 -25.99 9.11 -2.03
N LEU A 55 -26.43 9.32 -0.78
CA LEU A 55 -27.79 9.00 -0.30
C LEU A 55 -28.16 7.50 -0.46
N PHE A 56 -27.17 6.61 -0.35
CA PHE A 56 -27.42 5.18 -0.34
C PHE A 56 -28.09 4.75 0.96
N ASP A 57 -28.96 3.74 0.88
CA ASP A 57 -29.40 3.02 2.06
C ASP A 57 -28.24 2.29 2.75
N GLN A 58 -28.41 1.95 4.02
CA GLN A 58 -27.36 1.31 4.81
C GLN A 58 -26.90 -0.02 4.21
N SER A 59 -27.85 -0.87 3.77
CA SER A 59 -27.55 -2.20 3.23
C SER A 59 -26.58 -2.16 2.03
N PRO A 60 -26.88 -1.42 0.93
CA PRO A 60 -25.95 -1.30 -0.19
C PRO A 60 -24.63 -0.61 0.18
N ALA A 61 -24.65 0.38 1.09
CA ALA A 61 -23.42 1.04 1.54
C ALA A 61 -22.46 0.06 2.24
N PHE A 62 -22.98 -0.80 3.13
CA PHE A 62 -22.18 -1.84 3.77
C PHE A 62 -21.76 -2.95 2.80
N ALA A 63 -22.56 -3.25 1.77
CA ALA A 63 -22.17 -4.18 0.71
C ALA A 63 -20.95 -3.67 -0.07
N VAL A 64 -20.93 -2.39 -0.46
CA VAL A 64 -19.77 -1.76 -1.12
C VAL A 64 -18.55 -1.78 -0.21
N TYR A 65 -18.70 -1.42 1.06
CA TYR A 65 -17.62 -1.48 2.04
C TYR A 65 -17.05 -2.90 2.18
N GLY A 66 -17.91 -3.91 2.31
CA GLY A 66 -17.50 -5.31 2.43
C GLY A 66 -16.76 -5.82 1.19
N ALA A 67 -17.26 -5.47 0.00
CA ALA A 67 -16.62 -5.82 -1.27
C ALA A 67 -15.24 -5.14 -1.40
N TYR A 68 -15.15 -3.84 -1.10
CA TYR A 68 -13.89 -3.09 -1.11
C TYR A 68 -12.86 -3.73 -0.18
N MET A 69 -13.25 -3.99 1.08
CA MET A 69 -12.35 -4.61 2.07
C MET A 69 -11.89 -6.00 1.62
N SER A 70 -12.79 -6.84 1.15
CA SER A 70 -12.43 -8.19 0.67
C SER A 70 -11.41 -8.13 -0.48
N MET A 71 -11.62 -7.25 -1.44
CA MET A 71 -10.71 -7.07 -2.58
C MET A 71 -9.34 -6.55 -2.16
N VAL A 72 -9.26 -5.63 -1.21
CA VAL A 72 -7.98 -5.14 -0.66
C VAL A 72 -7.16 -6.25 0.01
N TYR A 73 -7.81 -7.27 0.57
CA TYR A 73 -7.11 -8.42 1.16
C TYR A 73 -6.74 -9.51 0.13
N ILE A 74 -7.49 -9.64 -0.96
CA ILE A 74 -7.26 -10.64 -2.00
C ILE A 74 -6.21 -10.18 -3.02
N THR A 75 -6.31 -8.92 -3.47
CA THR A 75 -5.43 -8.40 -4.54
C THR A 75 -3.93 -8.41 -4.24
N PRO A 76 -3.44 -8.33 -2.99
CA PRO A 76 -2.01 -8.52 -2.69
C PRO A 76 -1.46 -9.86 -3.15
N VAL A 77 -2.26 -10.93 -3.16
CA VAL A 77 -1.82 -12.24 -3.67
C VAL A 77 -1.46 -12.14 -5.16
N ILE A 78 -2.29 -11.44 -5.94
CA ILE A 78 -2.07 -11.21 -7.37
C ILE A 78 -0.90 -10.25 -7.58
N GLY A 79 -0.85 -9.15 -6.83
CA GLY A 79 0.20 -8.15 -6.91
C GLY A 79 1.59 -8.70 -6.56
N GLY A 80 1.68 -9.57 -5.56
CA GLY A 80 2.89 -10.31 -5.19
C GLY A 80 3.33 -11.25 -6.31
N TYR A 81 2.43 -12.10 -6.81
CA TYR A 81 2.73 -13.01 -7.92
C TYR A 81 3.26 -12.29 -9.16
N LEU A 82 2.64 -11.17 -9.55
CA LEU A 82 3.08 -10.38 -10.70
C LEU A 82 4.44 -9.71 -10.47
N ALA A 83 4.69 -9.26 -9.24
CA ALA A 83 5.97 -8.67 -8.89
C ALA A 83 7.10 -9.70 -8.90
N ASP A 84 6.86 -10.89 -8.37
CA ASP A 84 7.85 -11.97 -8.32
C ASP A 84 8.25 -12.44 -9.72
N ARG A 85 7.29 -12.51 -10.65
CA ARG A 85 7.53 -13.09 -11.97
C ARG A 85 7.92 -12.08 -13.05
N TYR A 86 7.46 -10.84 -12.97
CA TYR A 86 7.56 -9.90 -14.10
C TYR A 86 8.12 -8.51 -13.74
N LEU A 87 7.72 -7.93 -12.62
CA LEU A 87 7.99 -6.50 -12.35
C LEU A 87 9.19 -6.25 -11.43
N GLY A 88 9.39 -7.12 -10.45
CA GLY A 88 10.23 -6.89 -9.28
C GLY A 88 9.56 -5.97 -8.24
N ALA A 89 9.90 -6.19 -6.96
CA ALA A 89 9.28 -5.53 -5.82
C ALA A 89 9.34 -3.99 -5.88
N ARG A 90 10.46 -3.41 -6.35
CA ARG A 90 10.64 -1.94 -6.39
C ARG A 90 9.65 -1.28 -7.35
N LYS A 91 9.49 -1.83 -8.56
CA LYS A 91 8.56 -1.29 -9.56
C LYS A 91 7.11 -1.49 -9.13
N ALA A 92 6.80 -2.65 -8.53
CA ALA A 92 5.48 -2.94 -7.99
C ALA A 92 5.07 -1.93 -6.91
N VAL A 93 5.95 -1.65 -5.94
CA VAL A 93 5.66 -0.66 -4.87
C VAL A 93 5.44 0.74 -5.44
N LEU A 94 6.28 1.19 -6.38
CA LEU A 94 6.12 2.50 -7.02
C LEU A 94 4.81 2.60 -7.81
N ALA A 95 4.51 1.59 -8.63
CA ALA A 95 3.25 1.53 -9.36
C ALA A 95 2.06 1.53 -8.39
N GLY A 96 2.14 0.74 -7.32
CA GLY A 96 1.12 0.68 -6.27
C GLY A 96 0.82 2.04 -5.66
N GLY A 97 1.86 2.79 -5.27
CA GLY A 97 1.72 4.15 -4.75
C GLY A 97 1.07 5.11 -5.75
N VAL A 98 1.43 5.04 -7.03
CA VAL A 98 0.82 5.86 -8.09
C VAL A 98 -0.67 5.53 -8.26
N PHE A 99 -1.03 4.24 -8.29
CA PHE A 99 -2.42 3.81 -8.38
C PHE A 99 -3.25 4.28 -7.17
N ILE A 100 -2.71 4.16 -5.95
CA ILE A 100 -3.38 4.64 -4.72
C ILE A 100 -3.60 6.16 -4.77
N ALA A 101 -2.56 6.93 -5.10
CA ALA A 101 -2.64 8.38 -5.18
C ALA A 101 -3.65 8.82 -6.25
N THR A 102 -3.61 8.18 -7.43
CA THR A 102 -4.58 8.43 -8.51
C THR A 102 -6.00 8.09 -8.07
N GLY A 103 -6.20 6.98 -7.37
CA GLY A 103 -7.52 6.58 -6.90
C GLY A 103 -8.12 7.58 -5.89
N HIS A 104 -7.32 8.09 -4.96
CA HIS A 104 -7.77 9.16 -4.05
C HIS A 104 -8.04 10.47 -4.80
N LEU A 105 -7.20 10.81 -5.79
CA LEU A 105 -7.42 11.98 -6.64
C LEU A 105 -8.73 11.85 -7.44
N LEU A 106 -9.04 10.67 -7.96
CA LEU A 106 -10.32 10.42 -8.66
C LEU A 106 -11.51 10.62 -7.71
N ILE A 107 -11.45 10.12 -6.48
CA ILE A 107 -12.52 10.35 -5.49
C ILE A 107 -12.71 11.85 -5.25
N ALA A 108 -11.61 12.61 -5.09
CA ALA A 108 -11.66 14.05 -4.85
C ALA A 108 -12.18 14.84 -6.07
N LEU A 109 -11.75 14.50 -7.29
CA LEU A 109 -12.15 15.20 -8.51
C LEU A 109 -13.59 14.92 -8.92
N PHE A 110 -14.12 13.73 -8.59
CA PHE A 110 -15.45 13.27 -8.99
C PHE A 110 -16.45 13.24 -7.82
N GLU A 111 -16.24 14.04 -6.76
CA GLU A 111 -17.15 14.15 -5.61
C GLU A 111 -18.56 14.60 -6.03
N GLY A 112 -18.66 15.72 -6.76
CA GLY A 112 -19.93 16.25 -7.27
C GLY A 112 -20.92 16.74 -6.19
N PRO A 113 -22.10 17.24 -6.60
CA PRO A 113 -23.14 17.65 -5.65
C PRO A 113 -23.72 16.47 -4.85
N VAL A 114 -24.27 16.75 -3.67
CA VAL A 114 -24.96 15.75 -2.83
C VAL A 114 -26.10 15.10 -3.62
N GLY A 115 -26.14 13.76 -3.61
CA GLY A 115 -27.11 12.94 -4.33
C GLY A 115 -26.85 12.81 -5.83
N ALA A 116 -25.78 13.40 -6.36
CA ALA A 116 -25.47 13.30 -7.78
C ALA A 116 -25.01 11.89 -8.16
N GLN A 117 -25.62 11.35 -9.21
CA GLN A 117 -25.31 10.02 -9.76
C GLN A 117 -24.67 10.14 -11.15
N GLY A 118 -24.42 9.01 -11.82
CA GLY A 118 -23.76 8.97 -13.12
C GLY A 118 -22.25 9.15 -12.98
N ILE A 119 -21.68 10.15 -13.65
CA ILE A 119 -20.22 10.31 -13.76
C ILE A 119 -19.52 10.44 -12.40
N TYR A 120 -20.16 11.05 -11.40
CA TYR A 120 -19.63 11.21 -10.05
C TYR A 120 -19.50 9.85 -9.33
N LEU A 121 -20.57 9.07 -9.34
CA LEU A 121 -20.59 7.74 -8.74
C LEU A 121 -19.65 6.77 -9.48
N HIS A 122 -19.60 6.83 -10.82
CA HIS A 122 -18.65 6.05 -11.61
C HIS A 122 -17.19 6.46 -11.32
N GLY A 123 -16.92 7.76 -11.19
CA GLY A 123 -15.60 8.27 -10.81
C GLY A 123 -15.17 7.82 -9.41
N PHE A 124 -16.11 7.80 -8.46
CA PHE A 124 -15.88 7.24 -7.13
C PHE A 124 -15.55 5.73 -7.17
N TYR A 125 -16.32 4.92 -7.91
CA TYR A 125 -16.02 3.49 -8.05
C TYR A 125 -14.70 3.23 -8.80
N ALA A 126 -14.38 4.05 -9.81
CA ALA A 126 -13.09 4.02 -10.47
C ALA A 126 -11.95 4.33 -9.46
N GLY A 127 -12.14 5.35 -8.62
CA GLY A 127 -11.21 5.67 -7.54
C GLY A 127 -10.97 4.50 -6.58
N LEU A 128 -12.04 3.86 -6.08
CA LEU A 128 -11.92 2.65 -5.26
C LEU A 128 -11.19 1.51 -5.97
N SER A 129 -11.47 1.31 -7.26
CA SER A 129 -10.82 0.26 -8.06
C SER A 129 -9.32 0.51 -8.20
N PHE A 130 -8.91 1.76 -8.42
CA PHE A 130 -7.49 2.15 -8.47
C PHE A 130 -6.80 1.93 -7.13
N ILE A 131 -7.46 2.29 -6.02
CA ILE A 131 -6.92 2.04 -4.67
C ILE A 131 -6.73 0.54 -4.44
N ILE A 132 -7.74 -0.28 -4.75
CA ILE A 132 -7.67 -1.75 -4.63
C ILE A 132 -6.44 -2.30 -5.36
N VAL A 133 -6.27 -1.95 -6.64
CA VAL A 133 -5.14 -2.43 -7.46
C VAL A 133 -3.82 -1.94 -6.89
N GLY A 134 -3.74 -0.66 -6.54
CA GLY A 134 -2.52 -0.06 -6.02
C GLY A 134 -2.08 -0.67 -4.69
N THR A 135 -3.02 -0.88 -3.78
CA THR A 135 -2.80 -1.58 -2.49
C THR A 135 -2.36 -3.02 -2.71
N GLY A 136 -2.91 -3.72 -3.71
CA GLY A 136 -2.46 -5.05 -4.09
C GLY A 136 -0.97 -5.10 -4.46
N PHE A 137 -0.51 -4.16 -5.29
CA PHE A 137 0.92 -4.09 -5.64
C PHE A 137 1.80 -3.62 -4.49
N LEU A 138 1.36 -2.66 -3.68
CA LEU A 138 2.18 -2.09 -2.61
C LEU A 138 2.34 -3.06 -1.43
N LYS A 139 1.24 -3.58 -0.85
CA LYS A 139 1.27 -4.36 0.40
C LYS A 139 2.10 -5.62 0.31
N ALA A 140 1.99 -6.37 -0.79
CA ALA A 140 2.71 -7.63 -0.96
C ALA A 140 4.23 -7.43 -1.10
N ASN A 141 4.67 -6.25 -1.57
CA ASN A 141 6.02 -6.04 -2.05
C ASN A 141 6.85 -5.08 -1.17
N ILE A 142 6.23 -4.22 -0.39
CA ILE A 142 6.95 -3.22 0.42
C ILE A 142 7.77 -3.87 1.54
N SER A 143 7.26 -4.94 2.17
CA SER A 143 7.98 -5.70 3.19
C SER A 143 9.14 -6.50 2.59
N VAL A 144 9.02 -6.95 1.34
CA VAL A 144 10.10 -7.59 0.58
C VAL A 144 11.25 -6.60 0.37
N LEU A 145 10.96 -5.34 0.05
CA LEU A 145 11.97 -4.29 -0.06
C LEU A 145 12.70 -4.03 1.26
N VAL A 146 12.00 -4.07 2.41
CA VAL A 146 12.65 -3.98 3.72
C VAL A 146 13.63 -5.15 3.91
N GLY A 147 13.21 -6.36 3.55
CA GLY A 147 14.06 -7.55 3.61
C GLY A 147 15.32 -7.44 2.75
N HIS A 148 15.22 -6.83 1.56
CA HIS A 148 16.35 -6.61 0.66
C HIS A 148 17.37 -5.56 1.16
N LEU A 149 17.02 -4.78 2.20
CA LEU A 149 17.97 -3.82 2.79
C LEU A 149 19.05 -4.50 3.65
N TYR A 150 18.85 -5.76 4.03
CA TYR A 150 19.71 -6.46 4.98
C TYR A 150 20.12 -7.82 4.44
N SER A 151 21.38 -8.21 4.68
CA SER A 151 21.78 -9.59 4.42
C SER A 151 21.05 -10.55 5.37
N LYS A 152 20.93 -11.83 5.00
CA LYS A 152 20.22 -12.82 5.81
C LYS A 152 20.81 -13.00 7.22
N ALA A 153 22.08 -12.69 7.42
CA ALA A 153 22.79 -12.83 8.69
C ALA A 153 22.88 -11.51 9.49
N ASP A 154 22.31 -10.41 8.98
CA ASP A 154 22.37 -9.11 9.67
C ASP A 154 21.39 -9.09 10.86
N VAL A 155 21.95 -8.98 12.08
CA VAL A 155 21.20 -8.94 13.34
C VAL A 155 20.22 -7.75 13.42
N ARG A 156 20.41 -6.70 12.62
CA ARG A 156 19.52 -5.52 12.60
C ARG A 156 18.23 -5.77 11.84
N ARG A 157 18.13 -6.86 11.09
CA ARG A 157 16.99 -7.17 10.21
C ARG A 157 15.68 -7.27 10.98
N ASP A 158 15.66 -7.95 12.12
CA ASP A 158 14.45 -8.13 12.93
C ASP A 158 13.98 -6.80 13.56
N GLY A 159 14.94 -6.00 14.04
CA GLY A 159 14.69 -4.64 14.51
C GLY A 159 14.14 -3.73 13.41
N ALA A 160 14.61 -3.88 12.17
CA ALA A 160 14.12 -3.13 11.04
C ALA A 160 12.65 -3.44 10.71
N PHE A 161 12.24 -4.72 10.77
CA PHE A 161 10.82 -5.10 10.63
C PHE A 161 9.97 -4.52 11.76
N SER A 162 10.50 -4.48 12.99
CA SER A 162 9.81 -3.85 14.12
C SER A 162 9.58 -2.35 13.87
N ILE A 163 10.61 -1.62 13.40
CA ILE A 163 10.48 -0.21 13.02
C ILE A 163 9.45 -0.05 11.90
N PHE A 164 9.54 -0.87 10.86
CA PHE A 164 8.60 -0.84 9.74
C PHE A 164 7.14 -1.04 10.19
N TYR A 165 6.87 -2.03 11.04
CA TYR A 165 5.52 -2.29 11.55
C TYR A 165 5.01 -1.23 12.53
N MET A 166 5.88 -0.50 13.22
CA MET A 166 5.43 0.67 13.98
C MET A 166 4.76 1.70 13.06
N GLY A 167 5.23 1.86 11.82
CA GLY A 167 4.63 2.76 10.83
C GLY A 167 3.19 2.40 10.49
N ILE A 168 2.86 1.10 10.49
CA ILE A 168 1.48 0.60 10.30
C ILE A 168 0.56 1.11 11.40
N ASN A 169 1.00 0.98 12.66
CA ASN A 169 0.21 1.39 13.81
C ASN A 169 0.12 2.92 13.91
N THR A 170 1.19 3.65 13.58
CA THR A 170 1.19 5.12 13.58
C THR A 170 0.27 5.70 12.51
N GLY A 171 0.12 5.01 11.37
CA GLY A 171 -0.80 5.42 10.31
C GLY A 171 -2.25 4.97 10.51
N ALA A 172 -2.58 4.17 11.53
CA ALA A 172 -3.95 3.70 11.78
C ALA A 172 -4.72 4.66 12.68
#